data_AF-A0AAE8L7E6-F1
#
_entry.id   AF-A0AAE8L7E6-F1
#
_cell.length_a   1.000
_cell.length_b   1.000
_cell.length_c   1.000
_cell.angle_alpha   90.00
_cell.angle_beta   90.00
_cell.angle_gamma   90.00
#
_symmetry.space_group_name_H-M   'P 1'
#
loop_
_entity.id
_entity.type
_entity.pdbx_description
1 polymer ?
#
loop_
_entity_poly.entity_id
_entity_poly.type
_entity_poly.pdbx_seq_one_letter_code
_entity_poly.pdbx_strand_id
1 'polypeptide(L)'
;MLIAAHCPKPLALVLAAALACAASGASAHPHVWVTAKAQLVYEGGKLVGVRDTWSFDPEYTAFVTQGLDTNKDGKLSPEELAGLAAENTANLAEFGYFTKLKVGGKEQAFSDPKEPAAHMEDKALVMTFLLPLKTPVQQGRGVAALEVYDPTYFVAFSFAEGTDAATLAGAPQGCAATVTRPKTEQPKTADAGSPGMTEAFFEALTAASTYGVQFASRVLVACP
;
A
#
# COMPACT_ATOMS: atom_id res chain seq x y z
N MET A 1 -10.35 0.82 -66.39
CA MET A 1 -9.67 0.34 -65.17
C MET A 1 -10.73 0.26 -64.08
N LEU A 2 -11.38 -0.90 -63.95
CA LEU A 2 -12.51 -1.12 -63.02
C LEU A 2 -11.93 -1.58 -61.68
N ILE A 3 -12.14 -0.81 -60.61
CA ILE A 3 -11.81 -1.21 -59.25
C ILE A 3 -12.99 -2.04 -58.72
N ALA A 4 -12.80 -3.35 -58.57
CA ALA A 4 -13.79 -4.23 -57.95
C ALA A 4 -13.91 -3.90 -56.45
N ALA A 5 -15.09 -3.42 -56.03
CA ALA A 5 -15.43 -3.23 -54.63
C ALA A 5 -15.53 -4.60 -53.95
N HIS A 6 -14.55 -4.94 -53.12
CA HIS A 6 -14.56 -6.17 -52.34
C HIS A 6 -15.47 -5.97 -51.12
N CYS A 7 -16.60 -6.69 -51.11
CA CYS A 7 -17.47 -6.76 -49.95
C CYS A 7 -16.70 -7.46 -48.80
N PRO A 8 -16.53 -6.83 -47.62
CA PRO A 8 -15.80 -7.45 -46.53
C PRO A 8 -16.50 -8.74 -46.09
N LYS A 9 -15.76 -9.84 -46.01
CA LYS A 9 -16.28 -11.16 -45.63
C LYS A 9 -16.89 -11.10 -44.21
N PRO A 10 -18.00 -11.79 -43.92
CA PRO A 10 -18.69 -11.73 -42.63
C PRO A 10 -17.79 -12.09 -41.44
N LEU A 11 -16.78 -12.94 -41.67
CA LEU A 11 -15.77 -13.30 -40.67
C LEU A 11 -14.89 -12.10 -40.23
N ALA A 12 -14.60 -11.17 -41.15
CA ALA A 12 -13.84 -9.96 -40.84
C ALA A 12 -14.66 -8.95 -40.03
N LEU A 13 -15.98 -8.88 -40.24
CA LEU A 13 -16.88 -8.07 -39.43
C LEU A 13 -17.05 -8.65 -38.01
N VAL A 14 -17.17 -9.98 -37.89
CA VAL A 14 -17.26 -10.65 -36.57
C VAL A 14 -15.95 -10.48 -35.79
N LEU A 15 -14.79 -10.61 -36.45
CA LEU A 15 -13.50 -10.39 -35.81
C LEU A 15 -13.29 -8.94 -35.39
N ALA A 16 -13.67 -7.97 -36.23
CA ALA A 16 -13.61 -6.55 -35.88
C ALA A 16 -14.54 -6.18 -34.72
N ALA A 17 -15.75 -6.75 -34.67
CA ALA A 17 -16.67 -6.59 -33.54
C ALA A 17 -16.13 -7.23 -32.25
N ALA A 18 -15.48 -8.40 -32.35
CA ALA A 18 -14.86 -9.06 -31.20
C ALA A 18 -13.65 -8.27 -30.65
N LEU A 19 -12.81 -7.68 -31.52
CA LEU A 19 -11.72 -6.80 -31.08
C LEU A 19 -12.23 -5.47 -30.50
N ALA A 20 -13.34 -4.93 -31.02
CA ALA A 20 -13.95 -3.72 -30.47
C ALA A 20 -14.56 -3.95 -29.08
N CYS A 21 -15.07 -5.15 -28.80
CA CYS A 21 -15.53 -5.53 -27.46
C CYS A 21 -14.40 -5.83 -26.47
N ALA A 22 -13.17 -6.12 -26.95
CA ALA A 22 -12.00 -6.31 -26.10
C ALA A 22 -11.34 -5.00 -25.66
N ALA A 23 -11.75 -3.86 -26.22
CA ALA A 23 -11.27 -2.52 -25.86
C ALA A 23 -12.04 -1.90 -24.67
N SER A 24 -12.59 -2.73 -23.77
CA SER A 24 -12.98 -2.25 -22.44
C SER A 24 -11.71 -1.78 -21.74
N GLY A 25 -11.58 -0.48 -21.53
CA GLY A 25 -10.48 0.09 -20.75
C GLY A 25 -10.38 -0.67 -19.43
N ALA A 26 -9.28 -1.40 -19.25
CA ALA A 26 -9.01 -2.02 -17.97
C ALA A 26 -8.94 -0.87 -16.96
N SER A 27 -9.80 -0.91 -15.95
CA SER A 27 -9.77 0.05 -14.85
C SER A 27 -8.57 -0.34 -13.98
N ALA A 28 -7.39 0.00 -14.47
CA ALA A 28 -6.11 -0.42 -13.93
C ALA A 28 -5.56 0.67 -13.02
N HIS A 29 -6.22 0.88 -11.89
CA HIS A 29 -5.63 1.50 -10.71
C HIS A 29 -6.61 1.46 -9.51
N PRO A 30 -6.18 1.05 -8.29
CA PRO A 30 -4.82 0.64 -7.90
C PRO A 30 -4.46 -0.76 -8.37
N HIS A 31 -3.16 -1.06 -8.41
CA HIS A 31 -2.62 -2.35 -8.87
C HIS A 31 -2.38 -3.33 -7.74
N VAL A 32 -2.18 -2.79 -6.54
CA VAL A 32 -1.97 -3.54 -5.30
C VAL A 32 -2.85 -2.94 -4.22
N TRP A 33 -3.58 -3.77 -3.51
CA TRP A 33 -4.31 -3.41 -2.31
C TRP A 33 -3.57 -3.97 -1.09
N VAL A 34 -3.35 -3.08 -0.12
CA VAL A 34 -2.75 -3.42 1.15
C VAL A 34 -3.71 -3.10 2.28
N THR A 35 -3.99 -4.11 3.10
CA THR A 35 -4.58 -3.91 4.43
C THR A 35 -3.46 -3.73 5.43
N ALA A 36 -3.31 -2.52 5.94
CA ALA A 36 -2.29 -2.14 6.90
C ALA A 36 -2.81 -2.25 8.34
N LYS A 37 -1.91 -2.64 9.24
CA LYS A 37 -1.98 -2.41 10.68
C LYS A 37 -0.71 -1.68 11.10
N ALA A 38 -0.84 -0.80 12.09
CA ALA A 38 0.31 -0.10 12.65
C ALA A 38 0.34 -0.24 14.18
N GLN A 39 1.53 -0.47 14.72
CA GLN A 39 1.76 -0.42 16.16
C GLN A 39 2.79 0.67 16.45
N LEU A 40 2.38 1.71 17.16
CA LEU A 40 3.32 2.72 17.64
C LEU A 40 4.05 2.17 18.87
N VAL A 41 5.38 2.17 18.80
CA VAL A 41 6.25 1.54 19.81
C VAL A 41 6.86 2.61 20.69
N TYR A 42 6.65 2.51 22.00
CA TYR A 42 7.19 3.41 23.00
C TYR A 42 8.11 2.67 23.96
N GLU A 43 9.21 3.34 24.32
CA GLU A 43 10.16 2.88 25.33
C GLU A 43 10.49 4.03 26.27
N GLY A 44 10.43 3.80 27.58
CA GLY A 44 10.70 4.83 28.58
C GLY A 44 9.82 6.09 28.42
N GLY A 45 8.59 5.94 27.92
CA GLY A 45 7.65 7.04 27.68
C GLY A 45 7.89 7.86 26.40
N LYS A 46 8.89 7.49 25.59
CA LYS A 46 9.17 8.11 24.29
C LYS A 46 8.70 7.20 23.16
N LEU A 47 8.13 7.79 22.12
CA LEU A 47 7.88 7.10 20.86
C LEU A 47 9.22 6.80 20.18
N VAL A 48 9.49 5.52 19.89
CA VAL A 48 10.76 5.05 19.32
C VAL A 48 10.62 4.51 17.91
N GLY A 49 9.42 4.19 17.46
CA GLY A 49 9.20 3.67 16.12
C GLY A 49 7.76 3.28 15.83
N VAL A 50 7.55 2.75 14.64
CA VAL A 50 6.28 2.20 14.16
C VAL A 50 6.56 0.80 13.63
N ARG A 51 5.81 -0.20 14.08
CA ARG A 51 5.80 -1.52 13.46
C ARG A 51 4.62 -1.60 12.50
N ASP A 52 4.92 -1.82 11.24
CA ASP A 52 3.94 -1.98 10.17
C ASP A 52 3.70 -3.46 9.92
N THR A 53 2.44 -3.82 9.72
CA THR A 53 2.03 -5.16 9.27
C THR A 53 1.09 -5.00 8.07
N TRP A 54 1.50 -5.49 6.91
CA TRP A 54 0.81 -5.31 5.64
C TRP A 54 0.36 -6.66 5.09
N SER A 55 -0.94 -6.81 4.91
CA SER A 55 -1.56 -7.95 4.24
C SER A 55 -1.90 -7.54 2.81
N PHE A 56 -1.34 -8.26 1.84
CA PHE A 56 -1.50 -7.98 0.42
C PHE A 56 -2.69 -8.73 -0.16
N ASP A 57 -3.28 -8.19 -1.23
CA ASP A 57 -4.31 -8.87 -1.98
C ASP A 57 -3.83 -10.20 -2.60
N PRO A 58 -4.75 -11.13 -2.93
CA PRO A 58 -4.40 -12.44 -3.47
C PRO A 58 -3.64 -12.38 -4.81
N GLU A 59 -3.94 -11.41 -5.68
CA GLU A 59 -3.34 -11.28 -7.00
C GLU A 59 -1.86 -10.89 -6.90
N TYR A 60 -1.53 -9.85 -6.13
CA TYR A 60 -0.16 -9.47 -5.85
C TYR A 60 0.57 -10.56 -5.07
N THR A 61 -0.10 -11.18 -4.10
CA THR A 61 0.46 -12.32 -3.35
C THR A 61 0.89 -13.44 -4.29
N ALA A 62 0.04 -13.86 -5.22
CA ALA A 62 0.34 -14.93 -6.17
C ALA A 62 1.51 -14.56 -7.10
N PHE A 63 1.57 -13.30 -7.54
CA PHE A 63 2.66 -12.79 -8.38
C PHE A 63 4.00 -12.78 -7.64
N VAL A 64 4.04 -12.15 -6.46
CA VAL A 64 5.30 -11.88 -5.76
C VAL A 64 5.90 -13.14 -5.12
N THR A 65 5.07 -14.15 -4.84
CA THR A 65 5.51 -15.41 -4.23
C THR A 65 5.88 -16.49 -5.24
N GLN A 66 5.78 -16.19 -6.54
CA GLN A 66 6.04 -17.16 -7.60
C GLN A 66 7.47 -17.71 -7.52
N GLY A 67 7.59 -19.04 -7.43
CA GLY A 67 8.89 -19.73 -7.43
C GLY A 67 9.62 -19.74 -6.08
N LEU A 68 8.99 -19.24 -5.01
CA LEU A 68 9.57 -19.27 -3.66
C LEU A 68 9.37 -20.60 -2.92
N ASP A 69 8.43 -21.45 -3.36
CA ASP A 69 8.26 -22.81 -2.83
C ASP A 69 9.40 -23.70 -3.35
N THR A 70 10.51 -23.70 -2.63
CA THR A 70 11.76 -24.38 -3.01
C THR A 70 11.70 -25.87 -2.72
N ASN A 71 10.98 -26.26 -1.67
CA ASN A 71 10.83 -27.65 -1.25
C ASN A 71 9.68 -28.38 -1.99
N LYS A 72 8.83 -27.64 -2.70
CA LYS A 72 7.69 -28.10 -3.51
C LYS A 72 6.61 -28.80 -2.69
N ASP A 73 6.44 -28.40 -1.44
CA ASP A 73 5.40 -28.96 -0.56
C ASP A 73 4.03 -28.26 -0.72
N GLY A 74 3.97 -27.22 -1.55
CA GLY A 74 2.76 -26.46 -1.86
C GLY A 74 2.41 -25.40 -0.83
N LYS A 75 3.31 -25.11 0.12
CA LYS A 75 3.20 -24.04 1.11
C LYS A 75 4.46 -23.18 1.07
N LEU A 76 4.35 -21.98 1.59
CA LEU A 76 5.48 -21.07 1.74
C LEU A 76 5.81 -20.92 3.21
N SER A 77 7.01 -21.34 3.59
CA SER A 77 7.49 -21.18 4.96
C SER A 77 8.02 -19.77 5.21
N PRO A 78 8.09 -19.29 6.46
CA PRO A 78 8.75 -18.03 6.78
C PRO A 78 10.21 -17.97 6.30
N GLU A 79 10.92 -19.11 6.29
CA GLU A 79 12.29 -19.20 5.79
C GLU A 79 12.38 -18.95 4.28
N GLU A 80 11.43 -19.48 3.51
CA GLU A 80 11.34 -19.26 2.05
C GLU A 80 10.95 -17.81 1.71
N LEU A 81 10.16 -17.17 2.57
CA LEU A 81 9.72 -15.79 2.42
C LEU A 81 10.72 -14.76 2.98
N ALA A 82 11.72 -15.18 3.75
CA ALA A 82 12.63 -14.26 4.43
C ALA A 82 13.43 -13.36 3.46
N GLY A 83 13.86 -13.93 2.33
CA GLY A 83 14.56 -13.17 1.28
C GLY A 83 13.66 -12.10 0.67
N LEU A 84 12.41 -12.46 0.34
CA LEU A 84 11.42 -11.53 -0.16
C LEU A 84 11.16 -10.40 0.84
N ALA A 85 10.96 -10.74 2.12
CA ALA A 85 10.69 -9.75 3.16
C ALA A 85 11.84 -8.75 3.30
N ALA A 86 13.10 -9.24 3.30
CA ALA A 86 14.28 -8.40 3.42
C ALA A 86 14.46 -7.48 2.22
N GLU A 87 14.36 -8.02 1.00
CA GLU A 87 14.54 -7.25 -0.24
C GLU A 87 13.45 -6.19 -0.42
N ASN A 88 12.18 -6.59 -0.29
CA ASN A 88 11.05 -5.65 -0.42
C ASN A 88 11.15 -4.53 0.61
N THR A 89 11.42 -4.85 1.88
CA THR A 89 11.51 -3.85 2.95
C THR A 89 12.69 -2.89 2.73
N ALA A 90 13.82 -3.36 2.18
CA ALA A 90 14.95 -2.50 1.85
C ALA A 90 14.61 -1.54 0.70
N ASN A 91 13.94 -2.03 -0.35
CA ASN A 91 13.56 -1.24 -1.53
C ASN A 91 12.53 -0.14 -1.19
N LEU A 92 11.74 -0.32 -0.13
CA LEU A 92 10.78 0.68 0.35
C LEU A 92 11.42 2.00 0.82
N ALA A 93 12.73 2.02 1.09
CA ALA A 93 13.44 3.22 1.52
C ALA A 93 13.33 4.38 0.51
N GLU A 94 13.33 4.08 -0.79
CA GLU A 94 13.20 5.07 -1.87
C GLU A 94 11.83 5.78 -1.86
N PHE A 95 10.83 5.15 -1.26
CA PHE A 95 9.46 5.66 -1.14
C PHE A 95 9.12 6.15 0.27
N GLY A 96 10.13 6.26 1.16
CA GLY A 96 9.92 6.61 2.57
C GLY A 96 9.01 5.60 3.28
N TYR A 97 9.08 4.33 2.89
CA TYR A 97 8.26 3.23 3.44
C TYR A 97 6.76 3.45 3.32
N PHE A 98 6.32 4.33 2.41
CA PHE A 98 4.94 4.81 2.31
C PHE A 98 4.38 5.35 3.63
N THR A 99 5.23 5.68 4.59
CA THR A 99 4.85 5.92 5.97
C THR A 99 5.35 7.29 6.40
N LYS A 100 4.43 8.14 6.87
CA LYS A 100 4.73 9.48 7.38
C LYS A 100 4.24 9.61 8.81
N LEU A 101 5.14 9.99 9.70
CA LEU A 101 4.80 10.25 11.10
C LEU A 101 5.05 11.72 11.43
N LYS A 102 4.06 12.36 12.02
CA LYS A 102 4.18 13.70 12.63
C LYS A 102 3.88 13.62 14.11
N VAL A 103 4.71 14.25 14.94
CA VAL A 103 4.48 14.39 16.39
C VAL A 103 4.44 15.87 16.72
N GLY A 104 3.31 16.34 17.28
CA GLY A 104 3.12 17.77 17.55
C GLY A 104 3.26 18.64 16.29
N GLY A 105 2.86 18.11 15.13
CA GLY A 105 2.97 18.77 13.83
C GLY A 105 4.35 18.72 13.17
N LYS A 106 5.38 18.18 13.83
CA LYS A 106 6.72 18.02 13.26
C LYS A 106 6.90 16.64 12.65
N GLU A 107 7.36 16.58 11.42
CA GLU A 107 7.68 15.32 10.75
C GLU A 107 8.86 14.61 11.42
N GLN A 108 8.78 13.29 11.52
CA GLN A 108 9.79 12.44 12.12
C GLN A 108 10.49 11.61 11.05
N ALA A 109 11.81 11.53 11.14
CA ALA A 109 12.61 10.73 10.23
C ALA A 109 12.79 9.32 10.78
N PHE A 110 12.68 8.32 9.89
CA PHE A 110 12.97 6.93 10.19
C PHE A 110 14.43 6.57 9.90
N SER A 111 14.98 5.65 10.68
CA SER A 111 16.22 4.92 10.37
C SER A 111 15.92 3.75 9.43
N ASP A 112 16.95 2.98 9.08
CA ASP A 112 16.77 1.75 8.32
C ASP A 112 15.83 0.77 9.05
N PRO A 113 14.96 0.06 8.30
CA PRO A 113 13.98 -0.84 8.85
C PRO A 113 14.67 -2.02 9.52
N LYS A 114 13.98 -2.58 10.52
CA LYS A 114 14.46 -3.74 11.27
C LYS A 114 13.43 -4.85 11.24
N GLU A 115 13.91 -6.06 11.48
CA GLU A 115 13.07 -7.25 11.68
C GLU A 115 12.08 -7.49 10.53
N PRO A 116 12.50 -7.42 9.24
CA PRO A 116 11.62 -7.79 8.16
C PRO A 116 11.25 -9.27 8.29
N ALA A 117 9.96 -9.56 8.23
CA ALA A 117 9.43 -10.89 8.28
C ALA A 117 8.23 -11.01 7.36
N ALA A 118 7.97 -12.21 6.87
CA ALA A 118 6.78 -12.50 6.09
C ALA A 118 6.25 -13.91 6.39
N HIS A 119 4.95 -14.07 6.26
CA HIS A 119 4.27 -15.35 6.33
C HIS A 119 3.01 -15.33 5.48
N MET A 120 2.47 -16.51 5.19
CA MET A 120 1.16 -16.65 4.59
C MET A 120 0.09 -16.70 5.69
N GLU A 121 -0.92 -15.85 5.56
CA GLU A 121 -2.17 -15.95 6.32
C GLU A 121 -3.29 -16.25 5.31
N ASP A 122 -3.79 -17.48 5.34
CA ASP A 122 -4.63 -18.07 4.29
C ASP A 122 -4.00 -17.95 2.89
N LYS A 123 -4.48 -16.99 2.08
CA LYS A 123 -4.03 -16.71 0.71
C LYS A 123 -3.30 -15.38 0.58
N ALA A 124 -3.15 -14.65 1.68
CA ALA A 124 -2.52 -13.34 1.69
C ALA A 124 -1.07 -13.47 2.19
N LEU A 125 -0.16 -12.83 1.47
CA LEU A 125 1.16 -12.55 2.01
C LEU A 125 1.01 -11.48 3.09
N VAL A 126 1.55 -11.74 4.27
CA VAL A 126 1.61 -10.77 5.36
C VAL A 126 3.07 -10.43 5.63
N MET A 127 3.45 -9.19 5.36
CA MET A 127 4.77 -8.66 5.70
C MET A 127 4.72 -7.86 7.00
N THR A 128 5.79 -7.89 7.78
CA THR A 128 5.96 -7.05 8.97
C THR A 128 7.37 -6.51 9.02
N PHE A 129 7.52 -5.26 9.44
CA PHE A 129 8.81 -4.62 9.69
C PHE A 129 8.67 -3.51 10.72
N LEU A 130 9.77 -3.20 11.40
CA LEU A 130 9.87 -2.07 12.33
C LEU A 130 10.56 -0.90 11.64
N LEU A 131 9.97 0.28 11.71
CA LEU A 131 10.55 1.57 11.35
C LEU A 131 10.98 2.32 12.61
N PRO A 132 12.26 2.27 13.02
CA PRO A 132 12.73 3.02 14.17
C PRO A 132 12.81 4.51 13.82
N LEU A 133 12.47 5.39 14.76
CA LEU A 133 12.77 6.82 14.61
C LEU A 133 14.27 7.05 14.71
N LYS A 134 14.81 7.97 13.91
CA LYS A 134 16.21 8.43 14.04
C LYS A 134 16.47 9.01 15.43
N THR A 135 15.46 9.68 15.99
CA THR A 135 15.51 10.26 17.33
C THR A 135 14.21 9.92 18.07
N PRO A 136 14.27 9.19 19.20
CA PRO A 136 13.10 8.98 20.06
C PRO A 136 12.45 10.29 20.49
N VAL A 137 11.12 10.35 20.44
CA VAL A 137 10.35 11.59 20.65
C VAL A 137 9.47 11.48 21.89
N GLN A 138 9.56 12.47 22.77
CA GLN A 138 8.55 12.66 23.80
C GLN A 138 7.30 13.27 23.17
N GLN A 139 6.22 12.50 23.03
CA GLN A 139 4.98 13.00 22.42
C GLN A 139 4.33 14.12 23.25
N GLY A 140 4.31 13.96 24.58
CA GLY A 140 3.59 14.86 25.48
C GLY A 140 2.10 14.93 25.16
N ARG A 141 1.50 16.10 25.38
CA ARG A 141 0.07 16.36 25.10
C ARG A 141 -0.24 16.61 23.62
N GLY A 142 0.76 16.51 22.76
CA GLY A 142 0.60 16.64 21.31
C GLY A 142 0.00 15.38 20.70
N VAL A 143 -0.54 15.52 19.49
CA VAL A 143 -0.99 14.38 18.68
C VAL A 143 0.19 13.82 17.90
N ALA A 144 0.33 12.49 17.91
CA ALA A 144 1.09 11.78 16.90
C ALA A 144 0.14 11.35 15.78
N ALA A 145 0.46 11.72 14.54
CA ALA A 145 -0.33 11.41 13.35
C ALA A 145 0.53 10.58 12.41
N LEU A 146 0.11 9.35 12.14
CA LEU A 146 0.73 8.42 11.20
C LEU A 146 -0.17 8.31 9.96
N GLU A 147 0.44 8.44 8.79
CA GLU A 147 -0.19 8.24 7.49
C GLU A 147 0.55 7.12 6.77
N VAL A 148 -0.19 6.17 6.18
CA VAL A 148 0.37 5.15 5.29
C VAL A 148 -0.30 5.28 3.93
N TYR A 149 0.45 5.68 2.90
CA TYR A 149 -0.07 5.88 1.55
C TYR A 149 1.03 5.93 0.49
N ASP A 150 0.69 5.52 -0.73
CA ASP A 150 1.53 5.70 -1.92
C ASP A 150 1.24 7.06 -2.58
N PRO A 151 2.23 7.96 -2.71
CA PRO A 151 2.09 9.24 -3.43
C PRO A 151 1.52 9.14 -4.86
N THR A 152 1.80 8.04 -5.55
CA THR A 152 1.35 7.73 -6.92
C THR A 152 0.02 6.97 -6.96
N TYR A 153 -0.44 6.54 -5.78
CA TYR A 153 -1.57 5.67 -5.54
C TYR A 153 -1.34 4.21 -6.02
N PHE A 154 -0.29 3.86 -6.79
CA PHE A 154 -0.06 2.50 -7.36
C PHE A 154 -0.39 1.36 -6.38
N VAL A 155 0.03 1.53 -5.13
CA VAL A 155 -0.43 0.75 -3.98
C VAL A 155 -1.51 1.51 -3.19
N ALA A 156 -2.71 0.95 -3.09
CA ALA A 156 -3.77 1.48 -2.24
C ALA A 156 -3.70 0.87 -0.85
N PHE A 157 -3.44 1.73 0.14
CA PHE A 157 -3.43 1.35 1.54
C PHE A 157 -4.78 1.65 2.20
N SER A 158 -5.28 0.68 2.96
CA SER A 158 -6.39 0.84 3.88
C SER A 158 -5.99 0.28 5.24
N PHE A 159 -6.38 0.93 6.33
CA PHE A 159 -6.19 0.32 7.65
C PHE A 159 -7.26 -0.73 7.90
N ALA A 160 -6.85 -1.86 8.48
CA ALA A 160 -7.76 -2.92 8.93
C ALA A 160 -8.93 -2.36 9.74
N GLU A 161 -10.04 -3.09 9.77
CA GLU A 161 -11.15 -2.73 10.66
C GLU A 161 -10.88 -3.15 12.10
N GLY A 162 -11.55 -2.50 13.04
CA GLY A 162 -11.46 -2.86 14.46
C GLY A 162 -10.31 -2.18 15.21
N THR A 163 -10.13 -2.60 16.46
CA THR A 163 -9.21 -1.97 17.41
C THR A 163 -7.75 -2.38 17.23
N ASP A 164 -7.49 -3.46 16.50
CA ASP A 164 -6.15 -3.97 16.19
C ASP A 164 -5.51 -3.30 14.97
N ALA A 165 -6.27 -2.50 14.23
CA ALA A 165 -5.78 -1.69 13.11
C ALA A 165 -4.66 -0.71 13.51
N ALA A 166 -4.77 -0.17 14.72
CA ALA A 166 -3.79 0.74 15.31
C ALA A 166 -3.62 0.43 16.80
N THR A 167 -2.44 -0.06 17.19
CA THR A 167 -2.15 -0.41 18.58
C THR A 167 -0.97 0.39 19.13
N LEU A 168 -0.84 0.40 20.45
CA LEU A 168 0.22 1.09 21.17
C LEU A 168 0.99 0.06 22.02
N ALA A 169 2.30 -0.06 21.79
CA ALA A 169 3.17 -0.88 22.62
C ALA A 169 3.97 0.00 23.57
N GLY A 170 3.88 -0.25 24.88
CA GLY A 170 4.65 0.47 25.90
C GLY A 170 4.30 1.95 26.09
N ALA A 171 3.16 2.41 25.54
CA ALA A 171 2.76 3.80 25.61
C ALA A 171 2.41 4.24 27.04
N PRO A 172 2.57 5.54 27.37
CA PRO A 172 2.11 6.10 28.63
C PRO A 172 0.63 5.78 28.91
N GLN A 173 0.30 5.61 30.19
CA GLN A 173 -1.07 5.35 30.61
C GLN A 173 -2.01 6.46 30.12
N GLY A 174 -3.14 6.07 29.54
CA GLY A 174 -4.15 7.00 29.01
C GLY A 174 -3.92 7.43 27.55
N CYS A 175 -2.84 6.99 26.91
CA CYS A 175 -2.72 7.14 25.47
C CYS A 175 -3.74 6.26 24.74
N ALA A 176 -4.31 6.78 23.65
CA ALA A 176 -5.26 6.06 22.80
C ALA A 176 -4.97 6.33 21.32
N ALA A 177 -5.12 5.29 20.50
CA ALA A 177 -5.00 5.36 19.05
C ALA A 177 -6.39 5.30 18.40
N THR A 178 -6.58 6.07 17.34
CA THR A 178 -7.80 6.07 16.54
C THR A 178 -7.45 6.11 15.06
N VAL A 179 -8.16 5.32 14.25
CA VAL A 179 -8.03 5.36 12.79
C VAL A 179 -9.08 6.32 12.24
N THR A 180 -8.64 7.27 11.42
CA THR A 180 -9.51 8.17 10.67
C THR A 180 -9.34 7.88 9.19
N ARG A 181 -10.46 7.63 8.50
CA ARG A 181 -10.49 7.25 7.08
C ARG A 181 -10.89 8.44 6.21
N PRO A 182 -10.40 8.53 4.96
CA PRO A 182 -10.86 9.53 4.02
C PRO A 182 -12.34 9.32 3.70
N LYS A 183 -13.05 10.38 3.31
CA LYS A 183 -14.46 10.28 2.89
C LYS A 183 -14.64 9.49 1.59
N THR A 184 -13.56 9.36 0.83
CA THR A 184 -13.50 8.72 -0.48
C THR A 184 -12.31 7.77 -0.44
N GLU A 185 -12.56 6.47 -0.35
CA GLU A 185 -11.52 5.44 -0.23
C GLU A 185 -10.97 4.99 -1.58
N GLN A 186 -11.73 5.23 -2.65
CA GLN A 186 -11.33 4.98 -4.03
C GLN A 186 -11.64 6.22 -4.87
N PRO A 187 -10.82 6.55 -5.88
CA PRO A 187 -11.20 7.50 -6.90
C PRO A 187 -12.61 7.18 -7.36
N LYS A 188 -13.48 8.18 -7.47
CA LYS A 188 -14.72 7.99 -8.23
C LYS A 188 -14.28 7.44 -9.57
N THR A 189 -14.77 6.24 -9.90
CA THR A 189 -14.34 5.45 -11.06
C THR A 189 -14.00 6.39 -12.21
N ALA A 190 -12.79 6.22 -12.75
CA ALA A 190 -12.46 6.77 -14.04
C ALA A 190 -13.46 6.19 -15.04
N ASP A 191 -14.60 6.84 -15.22
CA ASP A 191 -15.30 6.77 -16.48
C ASP A 191 -14.24 7.19 -17.50
N ALA A 192 -13.85 6.24 -18.35
CA ALA A 192 -12.88 6.45 -19.42
C ALA A 192 -13.32 7.70 -20.22
N GLY A 193 -12.69 8.85 -19.92
CA GLY A 193 -13.14 10.14 -20.46
C GLY A 193 -13.08 11.34 -19.50
N SER A 194 -12.81 11.16 -18.21
CA SER A 194 -12.59 12.32 -17.32
C SER A 194 -11.31 13.08 -17.74
N PRO A 195 -11.37 14.36 -18.14
CA PRO A 195 -10.20 15.09 -18.63
C PRO A 195 -9.09 15.14 -17.57
N GLY A 196 -7.93 14.57 -17.87
CA GLY A 196 -6.75 14.58 -16.97
C GLY A 196 -6.47 13.29 -16.20
N MET A 197 -7.28 12.23 -16.36
CA MET A 197 -7.02 10.91 -15.75
C MET A 197 -6.65 9.88 -16.82
N THR A 198 -5.50 10.08 -17.47
CA THR A 198 -4.95 9.18 -18.51
C THR A 198 -3.85 8.29 -17.95
N GLU A 199 -3.52 7.18 -18.62
CA GLU A 199 -2.36 6.34 -18.24
C GLU A 199 -1.07 7.18 -18.11
N ALA A 200 -0.83 8.06 -19.08
CA ALA A 200 0.31 8.97 -19.07
C ALA A 200 0.34 9.92 -17.84
N PHE A 201 -0.81 10.25 -17.25
CA PHE A 201 -0.86 11.00 -16.00
C PHE A 201 -0.32 10.16 -14.84
N PHE A 202 -0.72 8.89 -14.74
CA PHE A 202 -0.25 7.98 -13.69
C PHE A 202 1.23 7.61 -13.85
N GLU A 203 1.70 7.36 -15.08
CA GLU A 203 3.12 7.12 -15.37
C GLU A 203 4.01 8.33 -15.01
N ALA A 204 3.46 9.55 -15.01
CA ALA A 204 4.17 10.75 -14.62
C ALA A 204 4.22 10.99 -13.10
N LEU A 205 3.49 10.22 -12.29
CA LEU A 205 3.51 10.36 -10.83
C LEU A 205 4.82 9.81 -10.26
N THR A 206 5.32 10.46 -9.22
CA THR A 206 6.57 10.07 -8.54
C THR A 206 6.36 10.07 -7.03
N ALA A 207 7.39 9.65 -6.26
CA ALA A 207 7.38 9.76 -4.80
C ALA A 207 7.20 11.21 -4.29
N ALA A 208 7.48 12.23 -5.13
CA ALA A 208 7.25 13.64 -4.81
C ALA A 208 5.81 14.12 -5.08
N SER A 209 4.98 13.31 -5.73
CA SER A 209 3.58 13.64 -6.01
C SER A 209 2.73 13.68 -4.74
N THR A 210 1.53 14.24 -4.84
CA THR A 210 0.58 14.34 -3.71
C THR A 210 -0.77 13.70 -3.99
N TYR A 211 -0.89 13.00 -5.12
CA TYR A 211 -2.15 12.41 -5.57
C TYR A 211 -2.71 11.40 -4.57
N GLY A 212 -1.87 10.53 -4.00
CA GLY A 212 -2.30 9.54 -3.01
C GLY A 212 -2.77 10.09 -1.67
N VAL A 213 -2.39 11.33 -1.30
CA VAL A 213 -2.70 11.93 0.02
C VAL A 213 -4.21 11.99 0.27
N GLN A 214 -5.00 12.18 -0.78
CA GLN A 214 -6.46 12.29 -0.66
C GLN A 214 -7.15 10.98 -0.25
N PHE A 215 -6.44 9.85 -0.40
CA PHE A 215 -6.90 8.51 -0.03
C PHE A 215 -6.20 7.98 1.23
N ALA A 216 -5.32 8.77 1.85
CA ALA A 216 -4.57 8.35 3.01
C ALA A 216 -5.48 8.28 4.25
N SER A 217 -5.55 7.10 4.85
CA SER A 217 -6.04 6.96 6.22
C SER A 217 -4.98 7.38 7.22
N ARG A 218 -5.42 7.89 8.38
CA ARG A 218 -4.56 8.43 9.43
C ARG A 218 -4.79 7.71 10.75
N VAL A 219 -3.73 7.24 11.38
CA VAL A 219 -3.76 6.91 12.81
C VAL A 219 -3.44 8.16 13.61
N LEU A 220 -4.33 8.54 14.52
CA LEU A 220 -4.12 9.62 15.46
C LEU A 220 -3.96 9.03 16.86
N VAL A 221 -2.84 9.35 17.51
CA VAL A 221 -2.56 8.98 18.89
C VAL A 221 -2.59 10.23 19.74
N ALA A 222 -3.43 10.23 20.77
CA ALA A 222 -3.48 11.27 21.79
C ALA A 222 -3.05 10.69 23.13
N CYS A 223 -2.26 11.44 23.88
CA CYS A 223 -1.79 11.11 25.22
C CYS A 223 -2.15 12.26 26.19
N PRO A 224 -2.39 11.96 27.49
CA PRO A 224 -2.82 12.96 28.47
C PRO A 224 -1.80 14.08 28.74
#